data_AF-A0A7Y3DRB6-F1
#
_entry.id   AF-A0A7Y3DRB6-F1
#
_cell.length_a   1.000
_cell.length_b   1.000
_cell.length_c   1.000
_cell.angle_alpha   90.00
_cell.angle_beta   90.00
_cell.angle_gamma   90.00
#
_symmetry.space_group_name_H-M   'P 1'
#
loop_
_entity.id
_entity.type
_entity.pdbx_description
1 polymer ?
#
loop_
_entity_poly.entity_id
_entity_poly.type
_entity_poly.pdbx_seq_one_letter_code
_entity_poly.pdbx_strand_id
1 'polypeptide(L)'
;YRHNDRIYATALNDSYIIACINNQKKVFSSIDKSSWTEKVIHEDFNRLKQEVAADLKSGKKQRALDKIDKYYGEQEEVNAVIGSASVAENLDKDLRELKTFVNETFQGAPAAVKQKQKTNAKALQYEGYRGRRQ
;
A
#
# COMPACT_ATOMS: atom_id res chain seq x y z
N TYR A 1 -16.26 8.01 -21.82
CA TYR A 1 -16.70 6.86 -21.00
C TYR A 1 -18.04 6.34 -21.51
N ARG A 2 -18.39 5.07 -21.24
CA ARG A 2 -19.65 4.46 -21.70
C ARG A 2 -20.62 4.33 -20.53
N HIS A 3 -21.84 4.83 -20.68
CA HIS A 3 -22.92 4.69 -19.71
C HIS A 3 -24.25 4.51 -20.44
N ASN A 4 -24.99 3.47 -20.08
CA ASN A 4 -26.26 3.08 -20.74
C ASN A 4 -26.15 3.07 -22.27
N ASP A 5 -25.17 2.34 -22.81
CA ASP A 5 -24.89 2.20 -24.24
C ASP A 5 -24.64 3.50 -25.03
N ARG A 6 -24.48 4.62 -24.35
CA ARG A 6 -24.05 5.88 -24.94
C ARG A 6 -22.58 6.12 -24.64
N ILE A 7 -21.84 6.49 -25.68
CA ILE A 7 -20.43 6.87 -25.59
C ILE A 7 -20.39 8.38 -25.38
N TYR A 8 -19.81 8.79 -24.25
CA TYR A 8 -19.52 10.18 -23.94
C TYR A 8 -18.05 10.46 -24.21
N ALA A 9 -17.77 11.39 -25.11
CA ALA A 9 -16.44 11.92 -25.38
C ALA A 9 -16.43 13.42 -25.08
N THR A 10 -15.32 13.90 -24.54
CA THR A 10 -15.07 15.33 -24.38
C THR A 10 -13.73 15.62 -25.03
N ALA A 11 -13.63 16.77 -25.70
CA ALA A 11 -12.34 17.32 -26.08
C ALA A 11 -11.86 18.18 -24.90
N LEU A 12 -10.55 18.14 -24.66
CA LEU A 12 -9.92 19.10 -23.76
C LEU A 12 -9.68 20.37 -24.56
N ASN A 13 -10.01 21.54 -23.98
CA ASN A 13 -9.84 22.82 -24.67
C ASN A 13 -8.36 23.16 -24.91
N ASP A 14 -7.48 22.64 -24.06
CA ASP A 14 -6.04 22.84 -24.13
C ASP A 14 -5.30 21.54 -24.49
N SER A 15 -4.24 21.68 -25.29
CA SER A 15 -3.33 20.58 -25.58
C SER A 15 -2.46 20.29 -24.35
N TYR A 16 -2.63 19.12 -23.74
CA TYR A 16 -1.73 18.65 -22.69
C TYR A 16 -0.46 18.07 -23.30
N ILE A 17 0.69 18.56 -22.84
CA ILE A 17 1.99 18.00 -23.20
C ILE A 17 2.34 16.92 -22.18
N ILE A 18 2.37 15.66 -22.64
CA ILE A 18 2.97 14.58 -21.85
C ILE A 18 4.49 14.70 -22.00
N ALA A 19 5.15 15.27 -21.00
CA ALA A 19 6.61 15.31 -20.97
C ALA A 19 7.16 13.92 -20.62
N CYS A 20 7.73 13.22 -21.61
CA CYS A 20 8.52 12.01 -21.34
C CYS A 20 9.86 12.40 -20.73
N ILE A 21 9.95 12.35 -19.40
CA ILE A 21 11.18 12.66 -18.66
C ILE A 21 11.95 11.36 -18.44
N ASN A 22 13.11 11.21 -19.09
CA ASN A 22 14.00 10.04 -18.95
C ASN A 22 14.76 9.99 -17.61
N ASN A 23 14.56 10.97 -16.72
CA ASN A 23 15.22 11.06 -15.42
C ASN A 23 14.21 10.95 -14.28
N GLN A 24 14.14 9.77 -13.68
CA GLN A 24 13.24 9.43 -12.58
C GLN A 24 13.39 10.39 -11.36
N LYS A 25 14.60 10.89 -11.08
CA LYS A 25 14.81 11.87 -10.00
C LYS A 25 14.13 13.21 -10.30
N LYS A 26 14.09 13.65 -11.56
CA LYS A 26 13.36 14.87 -11.94
C LYS A 26 11.85 14.70 -11.80
N VAL A 27 11.32 13.51 -12.09
CA VAL A 27 9.91 13.19 -11.86
C VAL A 27 9.59 13.29 -10.37
N PHE A 28 10.36 12.61 -9.51
CA PHE A 28 10.14 12.66 -8.06
C PHE A 28 10.32 14.06 -7.45
N SER A 29 11.20 14.90 -8.00
CA SER A 29 11.36 16.29 -7.53
C SER A 29 10.17 17.20 -7.82
N SER A 30 9.29 16.83 -8.76
CA SER A 30 8.05 17.56 -9.07
C SER A 30 6.86 17.11 -8.22
N ILE A 31 7.04 16.06 -7.41
CA ILE A 31 5.98 15.54 -6.55
C ILE A 31 5.81 16.47 -5.34
N ASP A 32 4.57 16.87 -5.08
CA ASP A 32 4.23 17.52 -3.82
C ASP A 32 4.43 16.54 -2.66
N LYS A 33 5.40 16.85 -1.80
CA LYS A 33 5.79 16.01 -0.67
C LYS A 33 4.63 15.69 0.25
N SER A 34 3.76 16.66 0.53
CA SER A 34 2.64 16.51 1.46
C SER A 34 1.60 15.56 0.90
N SER A 35 1.14 15.80 -0.32
CA SER A 35 0.15 14.97 -1.02
C SER A 35 0.65 13.54 -1.21
N TRP A 36 1.94 13.37 -1.54
CA TRP A 36 2.53 12.04 -1.64
C TRP A 36 2.63 11.33 -0.29
N THR A 37 3.08 12.04 0.76
CA THR A 37 3.16 11.49 2.11
C THR A 37 1.78 11.00 2.59
N GLU A 38 0.77 11.83 2.40
CA GLU A 38 -0.62 11.52 2.76
C GLU A 38 -1.12 10.27 2.02
N LYS A 39 -0.90 10.21 0.70
CA LYS A 39 -1.26 9.05 -0.13
C LYS A 39 -0.59 7.77 0.37
N VAL A 40 0.72 7.80 0.64
CA VAL A 40 1.46 6.61 1.07
C VAL A 40 0.91 6.08 2.41
N ILE A 41 0.70 6.97 3.38
CA ILE A 41 0.28 6.58 4.73
C ILE A 41 -1.20 6.17 4.77
N HIS A 42 -2.09 6.96 4.17
CA HIS A 42 -3.53 6.77 4.31
C HIS A 42 -4.11 5.85 3.24
N GLU A 43 -3.56 5.82 2.03
CA GLU A 43 -4.08 4.98 0.97
C GLU A 43 -3.24 3.72 0.76
N ASP A 44 -1.97 3.87 0.39
CA ASP A 44 -1.17 2.74 -0.10
C ASP A 44 -0.86 1.73 1.01
N PHE A 45 -0.45 2.21 2.19
CA PHE A 45 -0.18 1.33 3.33
C PHE A 45 -1.45 0.61 3.80
N ASN A 46 -2.58 1.32 3.84
CA ASN A 46 -3.85 0.70 4.21
C ASN A 46 -4.38 -0.28 3.14
N ARG A 47 -4.08 -0.06 1.85
CA ARG A 47 -4.32 -1.05 0.80
C ARG A 47 -3.45 -2.28 1.01
N LEU A 48 -2.16 -2.11 1.34
CA LEU A 48 -1.27 -3.23 1.67
C LEU A 48 -1.83 -4.05 2.84
N LYS A 49 -2.32 -3.42 3.92
CA LYS A 49 -2.97 -4.13 5.03
C LYS A 49 -4.12 -5.01 4.56
N GLN A 50 -4.99 -4.52 3.66
CA GLN A 50 -6.10 -5.32 3.12
C GLN A 50 -5.61 -6.50 2.28
N GLU A 51 -4.56 -6.31 1.48
CA GLU A 51 -3.96 -7.38 0.69
C GLU A 51 -3.33 -8.47 1.55
N VAL A 52 -2.60 -8.06 2.60
CA VAL A 52 -2.02 -8.97 3.59
C VAL A 52 -3.13 -9.72 4.34
N ALA A 53 -4.22 -9.04 4.72
CA ALA A 53 -5.37 -9.69 5.35
C ALA A 53 -5.95 -10.82 4.47
N ALA A 54 -6.06 -10.59 3.16
CA ALA A 54 -6.54 -11.61 2.22
C ALA A 54 -5.59 -12.83 2.14
N ASP A 55 -4.28 -12.59 2.16
CA ASP A 55 -3.27 -13.66 2.14
C ASP A 55 -3.22 -14.43 3.48
N LEU A 56 -3.39 -13.75 4.62
CA LEU A 56 -3.53 -14.37 5.94
C LEU A 56 -4.73 -15.31 6.01
N LYS A 57 -5.89 -14.83 5.55
CA LYS A 57 -7.13 -15.63 5.46
C LYS A 57 -6.95 -16.88 4.59
N SER A 58 -6.10 -16.78 3.56
CA SER A 58 -5.81 -17.86 2.61
C SER A 58 -4.64 -18.76 3.06
N GLY A 59 -4.03 -18.50 4.22
CA GLY A 59 -2.87 -19.22 4.71
C GLY A 59 -1.58 -19.00 3.91
N LYS A 60 -1.50 -17.94 3.10
CA LYS A 60 -0.38 -17.65 2.19
C LYS A 60 0.68 -16.76 2.87
N LYS A 61 1.36 -17.30 3.89
CA LYS A 61 2.40 -16.57 4.66
C LYS A 61 3.44 -15.91 3.77
N GLN A 62 4.10 -16.69 2.92
CA GLN A 62 5.23 -16.19 2.13
C GLN A 62 4.80 -15.06 1.21
N ARG A 63 3.67 -15.22 0.52
CA ARG A 63 3.11 -14.19 -0.35
C ARG A 63 2.80 -12.88 0.39
N ALA A 64 2.32 -12.96 1.63
CA ALA A 64 2.09 -11.78 2.46
C ALA A 64 3.41 -11.06 2.80
N LEU A 65 4.45 -11.81 3.16
CA LEU A 65 5.79 -11.26 3.42
C LEU A 65 6.41 -10.64 2.17
N ASP A 66 6.31 -11.31 1.02
CA ASP A 66 6.85 -10.81 -0.25
C ASP A 66 6.20 -9.46 -0.65
N LYS A 67 4.90 -9.29 -0.40
CA LYS A 67 4.21 -8.02 -0.64
C LYS A 67 4.69 -6.91 0.28
N ILE A 68 4.95 -7.21 1.55
CA ILE A 68 5.48 -6.26 2.52
C ILE A 68 6.89 -5.81 2.10
N ASP A 69 7.74 -6.76 1.73
CA ASP A 69 9.12 -6.47 1.32
C ASP A 69 9.17 -5.71 -0.02
N LYS A 70 8.29 -6.06 -0.97
CA LYS A 70 8.12 -5.30 -2.21
C LYS A 70 7.68 -3.87 -1.93
N TYR A 71 6.66 -3.68 -1.08
CA TYR A 71 6.18 -2.36 -0.72
C TYR A 71 7.28 -1.51 -0.08
N TYR A 72 8.08 -2.10 0.81
CA TYR A 72 9.22 -1.42 1.42
C TYR A 72 10.17 -0.85 0.36
N GLY A 73 10.65 -1.69 -0.55
CA GLY A 73 11.61 -1.26 -1.57
C GLY A 73 11.06 -0.17 -2.49
N GLU A 74 9.80 -0.30 -2.93
CA GLU A 74 9.14 0.72 -3.76
C GLU A 74 9.01 2.07 -3.04
N GLN A 75 8.60 2.07 -1.77
CA GLN A 75 8.42 3.32 -1.02
C GLN A 75 9.76 3.92 -0.57
N GLU A 76 10.74 3.10 -0.20
CA GLU A 76 12.08 3.55 0.18
C GLU A 76 12.77 4.27 -0.98
N GLU A 77 12.71 3.71 -2.20
CA GLU A 77 13.33 4.32 -3.38
C GLU A 77 12.79 5.73 -3.65
N VAL A 78 11.47 5.91 -3.53
CA VAL A 78 10.82 7.21 -3.72
C VAL A 78 11.12 8.15 -2.54
N ASN A 79 11.06 7.64 -1.31
CA ASN A 79 11.31 8.44 -0.11
C ASN A 79 12.77 8.91 -0.01
N ALA A 80 13.72 8.17 -0.58
CA ALA A 80 15.12 8.59 -0.66
C ALA A 80 15.31 9.90 -1.45
N VAL A 81 14.36 10.24 -2.34
CA VAL A 81 14.38 11.50 -3.10
C VAL A 81 13.48 12.56 -2.46
N ILE A 82 12.29 12.18 -1.98
CA ILE A 82 11.32 13.12 -1.41
C ILE A 82 11.66 13.52 0.04
N GLY A 83 12.27 12.62 0.81
CA GLY A 83 12.73 12.86 2.17
C GLY A 83 11.61 13.12 3.18
N SER A 84 10.52 12.34 3.13
CA SER A 84 9.45 12.43 4.12
C SER A 84 9.79 11.63 5.38
N ALA A 85 9.85 12.34 6.51
CA ALA A 85 10.10 11.73 7.82
C ALA A 85 8.96 10.81 8.24
N SER A 86 7.70 11.19 7.96
CA SER A 86 6.53 10.38 8.28
C SER A 86 6.50 9.06 7.50
N VAL A 87 6.89 9.09 6.23
CA VAL A 87 7.03 7.84 5.45
C VAL A 87 8.20 7.01 5.97
N ALA A 88 9.34 7.63 6.30
CA ALA A 88 10.47 6.90 6.86
C ALA A 88 10.10 6.19 8.17
N GLU A 89 9.36 6.86 9.06
CA GLU A 89 8.85 6.28 10.30
C GLU A 89 7.86 5.14 10.03
N ASN A 90 6.92 5.31 9.09
CA ASN A 90 5.97 4.26 8.70
C ASN A 90 6.71 3.00 8.18
N LEU A 91 7.76 3.18 7.39
CA LEU A 91 8.55 2.07 6.84
C LEU A 91 9.38 1.36 7.92
N ASP A 92 9.94 2.08 8.90
CA ASP A 92 10.75 1.49 9.97
C ASP A 92 9.90 0.81 11.05
N LYS A 93 8.78 1.44 11.42
CA LYS A 93 7.93 1.00 12.54
C LYS A 93 6.72 0.22 12.07
N ASP A 94 5.75 0.89 11.45
CA ASP A 94 4.44 0.29 11.17
C ASP A 94 4.54 -0.91 10.21
N LEU A 95 5.40 -0.80 9.19
CA LEU A 95 5.61 -1.89 8.24
C LEU A 95 6.34 -3.08 8.88
N ARG A 96 7.27 -2.81 9.80
CA ARG A 96 7.97 -3.84 10.58
C ARG A 96 7.04 -4.53 11.58
N GLU A 97 6.15 -3.79 12.21
CA GLU A 97 5.07 -4.34 13.04
C GLU A 97 4.16 -5.23 12.21
N LEU A 98 3.77 -4.79 11.00
CA LEU A 98 2.99 -5.61 10.08
C LEU A 98 3.71 -6.92 9.72
N LYS A 99 5.02 -6.88 9.45
CA LYS A 99 5.83 -8.07 9.18
C LYS A 99 5.88 -9.03 10.37
N THR A 100 6.03 -8.49 11.59
CA THR A 100 5.99 -9.26 12.83
C THR A 100 4.62 -9.92 13.03
N PHE A 101 3.56 -9.16 12.86
CA PHE A 101 2.18 -9.62 12.94
C PHE A 101 1.89 -10.79 11.99
N VAL A 102 2.37 -10.73 10.74
CA VAL A 102 2.30 -11.86 9.81
C VAL A 102 3.04 -13.06 10.35
N ASN A 103 4.26 -12.91 10.85
CA ASN A 103 5.03 -14.04 11.38
C ASN A 103 4.34 -14.72 12.57
N GLU A 104 3.86 -13.95 13.54
CA GLU A 104 3.18 -14.44 14.74
C GLU A 104 1.87 -15.16 14.44
N THR A 105 1.16 -14.72 13.39
CA THR A 105 -0.09 -15.34 12.93
C THR A 105 0.12 -16.82 12.56
N PHE A 106 1.31 -17.16 12.04
CA PHE A 106 1.64 -18.50 11.56
C PHE A 106 2.50 -19.31 12.56
N GLN A 107 2.67 -18.83 13.79
CA GLN A 107 3.38 -19.56 14.85
C GLN A 107 2.43 -20.38 15.72
N GLY A 108 2.88 -21.57 16.10
CA GLY A 108 2.21 -22.50 17.02
C GLY A 108 1.57 -23.69 16.31
N ALA A 109 0.75 -24.43 17.05
CA ALA A 109 0.08 -25.62 16.52
C ALA A 109 -0.93 -25.26 15.40
N PRO A 110 -1.20 -26.17 14.43
CA PRO A 110 -2.07 -25.89 13.29
C PRO A 110 -3.46 -25.35 13.64
N ALA A 111 -4.08 -25.85 14.71
CA ALA A 111 -5.39 -25.36 15.17
C ALA A 111 -5.32 -23.91 15.67
N ALA A 112 -4.27 -23.56 16.42
CA ALA A 112 -4.04 -22.20 16.89
C ALA A 112 -3.74 -21.24 15.71
N VAL A 113 -2.96 -21.69 14.73
CA VAL A 113 -2.67 -20.92 13.51
C VAL A 113 -3.94 -20.64 12.72
N LYS A 114 -4.82 -21.63 12.53
CA LYS A 114 -6.12 -21.40 11.85
C LYS A 114 -6.97 -20.35 12.56
N GLN A 115 -7.01 -20.39 13.90
CA GLN A 115 -7.74 -19.40 14.68
C GLN A 115 -7.12 -18.01 14.56
N LYS A 116 -5.79 -17.90 14.68
CA LYS A 116 -5.04 -16.65 14.48
C LYS A 116 -5.28 -16.08 13.09
N GLN A 117 -5.16 -16.87 12.03
CA GLN A 117 -5.42 -16.43 10.65
C GLN A 117 -6.80 -15.78 10.52
N LYS A 118 -7.85 -16.41 11.06
CA LYS A 118 -9.22 -15.89 10.99
C LYS A 118 -9.37 -14.56 11.73
N THR A 119 -8.89 -14.49 12.97
CA THR A 119 -9.01 -13.29 13.81
C THR A 119 -8.16 -12.14 13.26
N ASN A 120 -6.90 -12.42 12.95
CA ASN A 120 -5.92 -11.43 12.53
C ASN A 120 -6.24 -10.89 11.13
N ALA A 121 -6.67 -11.74 10.18
CA ALA A 121 -7.14 -11.27 8.89
C ALA A 121 -8.34 -10.31 9.02
N LYS A 122 -9.28 -10.60 9.91
CA LYS A 122 -10.46 -9.73 10.11
C LYS A 122 -10.07 -8.39 10.73
N ALA A 123 -9.19 -8.40 11.74
CA ALA A 123 -8.68 -7.17 12.36
C ALA A 123 -7.96 -6.30 11.33
N LEU A 124 -7.02 -6.89 10.57
CA LEU A 124 -6.22 -6.17 9.60
C LEU A 124 -7.04 -5.66 8.41
N GLN A 125 -8.03 -6.43 7.96
CA GLN A 125 -8.99 -5.98 6.94
C GLN A 125 -9.77 -4.75 7.41
N TYR A 126 -10.22 -4.77 8.67
CA TYR A 126 -10.98 -3.66 9.26
C TYR A 126 -10.12 -2.40 9.40
N GLU A 127 -8.90 -2.52 9.91
CA GLU A 127 -7.94 -1.41 10.02
C GLU A 127 -7.63 -0.80 8.66
N GLY A 128 -7.26 -1.64 7.68
CA GLY A 128 -6.95 -1.17 6.33
C GLY A 128 -8.14 -0.54 5.63
N TYR A 129 -9.38 -0.94 5.93
CA TYR A 129 -10.56 -0.29 5.40
C TYR A 129 -10.86 1.05 6.09
N ARG A 130 -10.78 1.10 7.43
CA ARG A 130 -11.01 2.31 8.21
C ARG A 130 -10.01 3.40 7.86
N GLY A 131 -8.72 3.05 7.75
CA GLY A 131 -7.66 4.00 7.48
C GLY A 131 -7.76 4.71 6.12
N ARG A 132 -8.39 4.07 5.11
CA ARG A 132 -8.62 4.69 3.78
C ARG A 132 -9.78 5.69 3.74
N ARG A 133 -10.57 5.80 4.81
CA ARG A 133 -11.79 6.62 4.88
C ARG A 133 -11.64 7.85 5.76
N GLN A 134 -10.45 8.05 6.33
CA GLN A 134 -10.12 9.21 7.15
C GLN A 134 -9.73 10.39 6.27
#